data_AF-A0A2N1QIW7-F1
#
_entry.id   AF-A0A2N1QIW7-F1
#
_cell.length_a   1.000
_cell.length_b   1.000
_cell.length_c   1.000
_cell.angle_alpha   90.00
_cell.angle_beta   90.00
_cell.angle_gamma   90.00
#
_symmetry.space_group_name_H-M   'P 1'
#
loop_
_entity.id
_entity.type
_entity.pdbx_description
1 polymer ?
#
loop_
_entity_poly.entity_id
_entity_poly.type
_entity_poly.pdbx_seq_one_letter_code
_entity_poly.pdbx_strand_id
1 'polypeptide(L)'
;MLKFGRGICYSGYRENQSPITKVYPTYQEIYEDLKILEGQFEYLRMYDPYDHAQTVLKVIRDYRLNFKVMLGVEPRGEISNPNCPWGGLHSDEEIEFNKVNNFRQLDLLAKLANEYQDIIFAVAVGNENTSEWHHNLMPAERIAEHVLYLKKMVKVPVTFCEGAFAWNKHCQAVAKAVDFISIHSYPLWLKIKLDDAVKATIQDYNETIKTYPKKQVIFTEFGWATSSTGQMNVEDTNELAQVKYLTQIDKWAKNNEVTMFLFEAFDEPWKGSNNPLEPEKHWGVYNVDRTPKLYYRQKGMK
;
A
#
# COMPACT_ATOMS: atom_id res chain seq x y z
N MET A 1 20.22 -2.78 -1.99
CA MET A 1 19.33 -1.59 -1.95
C MET A 1 18.40 -1.68 -3.13
N LEU A 2 17.13 -1.35 -2.91
CA LEU A 2 16.12 -1.19 -3.95
C LEU A 2 16.53 -0.01 -4.84
N LYS A 3 16.39 -0.18 -6.16
CA LYS A 3 16.66 0.89 -7.12
C LYS A 3 15.52 1.91 -7.09
N PHE A 4 15.86 3.19 -7.21
CA PHE A 4 14.86 4.24 -7.38
C PHE A 4 13.93 3.95 -8.56
N GLY A 5 12.64 4.21 -8.36
CA GLY A 5 11.60 4.19 -9.37
C GLY A 5 10.29 4.70 -8.78
N ARG A 6 9.34 5.04 -9.65
CA ARG A 6 7.99 5.45 -9.30
C ARG A 6 7.16 4.20 -9.05
N GLY A 7 6.58 4.12 -7.86
CA GLY A 7 5.65 3.06 -7.49
C GLY A 7 4.22 3.55 -7.50
N ILE A 8 3.28 2.62 -7.69
CA ILE A 8 1.86 2.85 -7.46
C ILE A 8 1.22 1.66 -6.76
N CYS A 9 0.33 1.96 -5.82
CA CYS A 9 -0.54 0.97 -5.20
C CYS A 9 -1.64 0.61 -6.20
N TYR A 10 -1.79 -0.67 -6.49
CA TYR A 10 -2.68 -1.16 -7.53
C TYR A 10 -3.63 -2.24 -7.03
N SER A 11 -4.91 -1.88 -7.09
CA SER A 11 -6.04 -2.79 -7.16
C SER A 11 -6.91 -2.38 -8.34
N GLY A 12 -7.39 -3.35 -9.12
CA GLY A 12 -8.13 -3.09 -10.35
C GLY A 12 -9.65 -3.09 -10.17
N TYR A 13 -10.19 -3.08 -8.95
CA TYR A 13 -11.63 -3.26 -8.73
C TYR A 13 -12.44 -2.12 -9.35
N ARG A 14 -13.43 -2.49 -10.18
CA ARG A 14 -14.40 -1.60 -10.82
C ARG A 14 -15.72 -1.57 -10.05
N GLU A 15 -16.72 -0.87 -10.59
CA GLU A 15 -18.08 -0.88 -10.05
C GLU A 15 -18.61 -2.31 -9.86
N ASN A 16 -19.21 -2.59 -8.70
CA ASN A 16 -19.70 -3.91 -8.28
C ASN A 16 -18.62 -5.01 -8.11
N GLN A 17 -17.34 -4.67 -8.18
CA GLN A 17 -16.22 -5.58 -7.90
C GLN A 17 -15.65 -5.28 -6.50
N SER A 18 -15.23 -6.30 -5.77
CA SER A 18 -14.63 -6.14 -4.43
C SER A 18 -13.94 -7.42 -3.98
N PRO A 19 -12.84 -7.31 -3.19
CA PRO A 19 -12.27 -8.47 -2.51
C PRO A 19 -13.23 -9.09 -1.48
N ILE A 20 -14.18 -8.31 -0.95
CA ILE A 20 -15.16 -8.77 0.05
C ILE A 20 -16.19 -9.70 -0.60
N THR A 21 -16.76 -9.30 -1.73
CA THR A 21 -17.73 -10.10 -2.49
C THR A 21 -17.07 -11.16 -3.37
N LYS A 22 -15.73 -11.15 -3.45
CA LYS A 22 -14.92 -12.00 -4.33
C LYS A 22 -15.29 -11.87 -5.80
N VAL A 23 -15.75 -10.68 -6.19
CA VAL A 23 -15.97 -10.33 -7.59
C VAL A 23 -14.73 -9.56 -8.03
N TYR A 24 -13.84 -10.26 -8.73
CA TYR A 24 -12.53 -9.73 -9.14
C TYR A 24 -12.58 -9.12 -10.56
N PRO A 25 -11.68 -8.17 -10.86
CA PRO A 25 -11.42 -7.72 -12.22
C PRO A 25 -11.08 -8.89 -13.14
N THR A 26 -11.57 -8.86 -14.37
CA THR A 26 -11.22 -9.88 -15.36
C THR A 26 -9.78 -9.72 -15.84
N TYR A 27 -9.25 -10.77 -16.45
CA TYR A 27 -7.93 -10.75 -17.09
C TYR A 27 -7.77 -9.58 -18.09
N GLN A 28 -8.82 -9.28 -18.85
CA GLN A 28 -8.80 -8.19 -19.84
C GLN A 28 -8.85 -6.82 -19.18
N GLU A 29 -9.66 -6.66 -18.12
CA GLU A 29 -9.71 -5.40 -17.35
C GLU A 29 -8.37 -5.10 -16.69
N ILE A 30 -7.71 -6.11 -16.13
CA ILE A 30 -6.35 -5.98 -15.58
C ILE A 30 -5.36 -5.59 -16.68
N TYR A 31 -5.43 -6.21 -17.86
CA TYR A 31 -4.56 -5.83 -18.96
C TYR A 31 -4.76 -4.36 -19.39
N GLU A 32 -6.01 -3.90 -19.51
CA GLU A 32 -6.34 -2.49 -19.78
C GLU A 32 -5.74 -1.56 -18.73
N ASP A 33 -5.94 -1.87 -17.45
CA ASP A 33 -5.40 -1.08 -16.34
C ASP A 33 -3.87 -1.00 -16.40
N LEU A 34 -3.19 -2.14 -16.59
CA LEU A 34 -1.73 -2.18 -16.67
C LEU A 34 -1.19 -1.44 -17.90
N LYS A 35 -1.92 -1.44 -19.03
CA LYS A 35 -1.56 -0.65 -20.22
C LYS A 35 -1.67 0.85 -19.97
N ILE A 36 -2.62 1.29 -19.15
CA ILE A 36 -2.72 2.70 -18.73
C ILE A 36 -1.51 3.08 -17.88
N LEU A 37 -1.11 2.22 -16.93
CA LEU A 37 -0.03 2.51 -16.00
C LEU A 37 1.38 2.37 -16.60
N GLU A 38 1.52 1.63 -17.70
CA GLU A 38 2.82 1.32 -18.32
C GLU A 38 3.54 2.60 -18.78
N GLY A 39 4.85 2.67 -18.53
CA GLY A 39 5.68 3.82 -18.85
C GLY A 39 5.54 5.00 -17.88
N GLN A 40 4.56 4.96 -16.97
CA GLN A 40 4.39 5.95 -15.91
C GLN A 40 4.99 5.49 -14.58
N PHE A 41 4.93 4.17 -14.33
CA PHE A 41 5.40 3.54 -13.11
C PHE A 41 6.25 2.31 -13.42
N GLU A 42 7.28 2.09 -12.63
CA GLU A 42 8.13 0.90 -12.69
C GLU A 42 7.66 -0.16 -11.69
N TYR A 43 7.09 0.27 -10.56
CA TYR A 43 6.70 -0.61 -9.48
C TYR A 43 5.20 -0.62 -9.21
N LEU A 44 4.64 -1.81 -8.97
CA LEU A 44 3.29 -2.01 -8.46
C LEU A 44 3.37 -2.54 -7.03
N ARG A 45 2.52 -2.05 -6.15
CA ARG A 45 2.27 -2.64 -4.83
C ARG A 45 0.90 -3.30 -4.80
N MET A 46 0.87 -4.53 -4.31
CA MET A 46 -0.35 -5.32 -4.13
C MET A 46 -0.44 -5.85 -2.70
N TYR A 47 -1.66 -6.02 -2.20
CA TYR A 47 -1.95 -6.15 -0.76
C TYR A 47 -2.12 -7.59 -0.28
N ASP A 48 -2.55 -8.50 -1.15
CA ASP A 48 -2.79 -9.90 -0.83
C ASP A 48 -2.34 -10.82 -1.99
N PRO A 49 -2.06 -12.11 -1.72
CA PRO A 49 -1.56 -13.04 -2.72
C PRO A 49 -2.65 -13.85 -3.43
N TYR A 50 -3.93 -13.45 -3.37
CA TYR A 50 -5.04 -14.23 -3.92
C TYR A 50 -5.31 -13.91 -5.40
N ASP A 51 -6.50 -14.27 -5.88
CA ASP A 51 -6.88 -14.36 -7.29
C ASP A 51 -6.57 -13.10 -8.10
N HIS A 52 -6.79 -11.91 -7.52
CA HIS A 52 -6.47 -10.64 -8.16
C HIS A 52 -4.95 -10.53 -8.44
N ALA A 53 -4.10 -10.68 -7.42
CA ALA A 53 -2.65 -10.60 -7.58
C ALA A 53 -2.09 -11.68 -8.50
N GLN A 54 -2.61 -12.90 -8.43
CA GLN A 54 -2.20 -13.99 -9.31
C GLN A 54 -2.54 -13.66 -10.78
N THR A 55 -3.72 -13.09 -11.02
CA THR A 55 -4.11 -12.66 -12.37
C THR A 55 -3.23 -11.51 -12.88
N VAL A 56 -2.92 -10.53 -12.04
CA VAL A 56 -2.00 -9.43 -12.37
C VAL A 56 -0.61 -9.94 -12.75
N LEU A 57 -0.03 -10.81 -11.92
CA LEU A 57 1.28 -11.43 -12.20
C LEU A 57 1.27 -12.21 -13.52
N LYS A 58 0.17 -12.93 -13.81
CA LYS A 58 -0.01 -13.64 -15.06
C LYS A 58 -0.08 -12.69 -16.26
N VAL A 59 -0.87 -11.61 -16.19
CA VAL A 59 -0.98 -10.61 -17.27
C VAL A 59 0.39 -9.97 -17.54
N ILE A 60 1.12 -9.57 -16.50
CA ILE A 60 2.48 -9.00 -16.65
C ILE A 60 3.39 -9.96 -17.40
N ARG A 61 3.39 -11.24 -17.02
CA ARG A 61 4.20 -12.29 -17.65
C ARG A 61 3.80 -12.54 -19.10
N ASP A 62 2.51 -12.77 -19.36
CA ASP A 62 1.99 -13.15 -20.67
C ASP A 62 2.21 -12.05 -21.71
N TYR A 63 2.06 -10.78 -21.33
CA TYR A 63 2.27 -9.62 -22.20
C TYR A 63 3.66 -8.99 -22.09
N ARG A 64 4.54 -9.54 -21.23
CA ARG A 64 5.91 -9.04 -20.99
C ARG A 64 5.95 -7.55 -20.62
N LEU A 65 5.00 -7.11 -19.80
CA LEU A 65 4.93 -5.73 -19.35
C LEU A 65 6.10 -5.43 -18.40
N ASN A 66 6.67 -4.22 -18.51
CA ASN A 66 7.86 -3.85 -17.76
C ASN A 66 7.57 -3.36 -16.33
N PHE A 67 6.85 -4.17 -15.55
CA PHE A 67 6.54 -3.91 -14.15
C PHE A 67 7.34 -4.80 -13.21
N LYS A 68 7.64 -4.27 -12.04
CA LYS A 68 8.11 -5.04 -10.88
C LYS A 68 7.09 -4.94 -9.76
N VAL A 69 6.81 -6.04 -9.08
CA VAL A 69 5.74 -6.12 -8.08
C VAL A 69 6.31 -6.27 -6.67
N MET A 70 5.84 -5.45 -5.73
CA MET A 70 5.91 -5.73 -4.30
C MET A 70 4.60 -6.37 -3.88
N LEU A 71 4.65 -7.63 -3.45
CA LEU A 71 3.46 -8.40 -3.08
C LEU A 71 3.37 -8.57 -1.56
N GLY A 72 2.23 -8.23 -0.99
CA GLY A 72 1.96 -8.35 0.44
C GLY A 72 1.03 -9.50 0.83
N VAL A 73 0.81 -9.62 2.13
CA VAL A 73 -0.33 -10.30 2.75
C VAL A 73 -1.07 -9.32 3.66
N GLU A 74 -2.35 -9.57 3.85
CA GLU A 74 -3.20 -8.91 4.85
C GLU A 74 -3.45 -9.89 6.00
N PRO A 75 -2.57 -9.95 7.02
CA PRO A 75 -2.74 -10.87 8.13
C PRO A 75 -3.94 -10.46 8.99
N ARG A 76 -4.61 -11.46 9.55
CA ARG A 76 -5.72 -11.24 10.49
C ARG A 76 -5.18 -10.98 11.89
N GLY A 77 -5.97 -10.28 12.70
CA GLY A 77 -5.59 -9.90 14.06
C GLY A 77 -5.26 -11.10 14.95
N GLU A 78 -4.10 -11.05 15.59
CA GLU A 78 -3.68 -12.00 16.63
C GLU A 78 -3.89 -11.41 18.04
N ILE A 79 -4.39 -10.18 18.12
CA ILE A 79 -4.87 -9.53 19.33
C ILE A 79 -6.24 -8.90 19.05
N SER A 80 -7.15 -9.02 20.02
CA SER A 80 -8.42 -8.29 20.04
C SER A 80 -8.20 -6.80 20.32
N ASN A 81 -8.76 -5.92 19.50
CA ASN A 81 -8.62 -4.47 19.59
C ASN A 81 -9.98 -3.80 19.89
N PRO A 82 -10.44 -3.77 21.15
CA PRO A 82 -11.75 -3.21 21.51
C PRO A 82 -11.88 -1.70 21.29
N ASN A 83 -10.76 -1.00 21.11
CA ASN A 83 -10.73 0.45 20.94
C ASN A 83 -10.73 0.87 19.46
N CYS A 84 -10.65 -0.07 18.51
CA CYS A 84 -10.67 0.26 17.10
C CYS A 84 -12.11 0.61 16.66
N PRO A 85 -12.31 1.78 16.02
CA PRO A 85 -13.63 2.24 15.60
C PRO A 85 -14.23 1.41 14.45
N TRP A 86 -13.42 0.56 13.81
CA TRP A 86 -13.77 -0.23 12.63
C TRP A 86 -14.00 -1.72 12.94
N GLY A 87 -14.12 -2.08 14.23
CA GLY A 87 -14.21 -3.46 14.69
C GLY A 87 -12.89 -3.96 15.27
N GLY A 88 -12.66 -5.27 15.27
CA GLY A 88 -11.41 -5.86 15.78
C GLY A 88 -11.55 -6.63 17.08
N LEU A 89 -12.78 -6.91 17.52
CA LEU A 89 -13.02 -7.93 18.54
C LEU A 89 -12.84 -9.32 17.90
N HIS A 90 -11.93 -10.10 18.48
CA HIS A 90 -11.71 -11.50 18.10
C HIS A 90 -11.87 -12.37 19.35
N SER A 91 -12.57 -13.49 19.22
CA SER A 91 -12.59 -14.56 20.22
C SER A 91 -11.25 -15.29 20.28
N ASP A 92 -11.00 -16.01 21.38
CA ASP A 92 -9.78 -16.82 21.51
C ASP A 92 -9.67 -17.88 20.40
N GLU A 93 -10.79 -18.47 19.98
CA GLU A 93 -10.83 -19.43 18.85
C GLU A 93 -10.46 -18.77 17.52
N GLU A 94 -10.97 -17.57 17.26
CA GLU A 94 -10.61 -16.80 16.07
C GLU A 94 -9.13 -16.40 16.07
N ILE A 95 -8.58 -16.02 17.22
CA ILE A 95 -7.15 -15.71 17.35
C ILE A 95 -6.28 -16.93 17.04
N GLU A 96 -6.62 -18.11 17.57
CA GLU A 96 -5.89 -19.35 17.25
C GLU A 96 -6.02 -19.74 15.77
N PHE A 97 -7.20 -19.54 15.18
CA PHE A 97 -7.38 -19.72 13.75
C PHE A 97 -6.52 -18.74 12.93
N ASN A 98 -6.49 -17.46 13.33
CA ASN A 98 -5.74 -16.40 12.64
C ASN A 98 -4.24 -16.69 12.66
N LYS A 99 -3.69 -17.13 13.80
CA LYS A 99 -2.28 -17.54 13.90
C LYS A 99 -1.91 -18.59 12.86
N VAL A 100 -2.74 -19.61 12.66
CA VAL A 100 -2.49 -20.64 11.65
C VAL A 100 -2.68 -20.08 10.23
N ASN A 101 -3.77 -19.33 10.02
CA ASN A 101 -4.10 -18.82 8.69
C ASN A 101 -3.07 -17.81 8.18
N ASN A 102 -2.52 -16.95 9.04
CA ASN A 102 -1.50 -15.97 8.68
C ASN A 102 -0.25 -16.63 8.08
N PHE A 103 0.23 -17.73 8.67
CA PHE A 103 1.36 -18.48 8.11
C PHE A 103 1.01 -19.15 6.78
N ARG A 104 -0.23 -19.62 6.58
CA ARG A 104 -0.68 -20.12 5.26
C ARG A 104 -0.65 -19.03 4.19
N GLN A 105 -0.96 -17.78 4.54
CA GLN A 105 -0.82 -16.66 3.61
C GLN A 105 0.64 -16.43 3.23
N LEU A 106 1.57 -16.53 4.20
CA LEU A 106 3.01 -16.42 3.95
C LEU A 106 3.54 -17.55 3.06
N ASP A 107 3.02 -18.77 3.21
CA ASP A 107 3.39 -19.89 2.34
C ASP A 107 2.96 -19.65 0.88
N LEU A 108 1.74 -19.13 0.67
CA LEU A 108 1.26 -18.75 -0.65
C LEU A 108 2.07 -17.59 -1.25
N LEU A 109 2.36 -16.56 -0.44
CA LEU A 109 3.22 -15.44 -0.84
C LEU A 109 4.62 -15.93 -1.25
N ALA A 110 5.22 -16.85 -0.48
CA ALA A 110 6.52 -17.43 -0.80
C ALA A 110 6.49 -18.25 -2.11
N LYS A 111 5.42 -19.03 -2.34
CA LYS A 111 5.22 -19.74 -3.60
C LYS A 111 5.22 -18.78 -4.79
N LEU A 112 4.41 -17.72 -4.73
CA LEU A 112 4.32 -16.73 -5.80
C LEU A 112 5.64 -15.97 -6.00
N ALA A 113 6.29 -15.54 -4.91
CA ALA A 113 7.60 -14.87 -4.97
C ALA A 113 8.67 -15.73 -5.65
N ASN A 114 8.63 -17.05 -5.44
CA ASN A 114 9.56 -17.98 -6.07
C ASN A 114 9.20 -18.33 -7.52
N GLU A 115 7.91 -18.37 -7.86
CA GLU A 115 7.44 -18.62 -9.22
C GLU A 115 7.66 -17.41 -10.14
N TYR A 116 7.49 -16.19 -9.62
CA TYR A 116 7.58 -14.92 -10.34
C TYR A 116 8.83 -14.12 -9.96
N GLN A 117 9.98 -14.76 -9.76
CA GLN A 117 11.24 -14.09 -9.36
C GLN A 117 11.71 -13.01 -10.35
N ASP A 118 11.26 -13.08 -11.60
CA ASP A 118 11.51 -12.09 -12.63
C ASP A 118 10.59 -10.87 -12.55
N ILE A 119 9.50 -10.92 -11.80
CA ILE A 119 8.50 -9.85 -11.66
C ILE A 119 8.43 -9.34 -10.22
N ILE A 120 8.33 -10.23 -9.23
CA ILE A 120 8.28 -9.87 -7.81
C ILE A 120 9.68 -9.48 -7.35
N PHE A 121 9.84 -8.24 -6.88
CA PHE A 121 11.13 -7.71 -6.44
C PHE A 121 11.26 -7.64 -4.92
N ALA A 122 10.15 -7.63 -4.18
CA ALA A 122 10.10 -7.61 -2.73
C ALA A 122 8.76 -8.16 -2.24
N VAL A 123 8.70 -8.57 -0.98
CA VAL A 123 7.47 -9.07 -0.34
C VAL A 123 7.23 -8.43 1.02
N ALA A 124 5.96 -8.25 1.40
CA ALA A 124 5.57 -7.64 2.67
C ALA A 124 4.75 -8.60 3.54
N VAL A 125 5.05 -8.68 4.84
CA VAL A 125 4.38 -9.60 5.77
C VAL A 125 3.11 -9.04 6.43
N GLY A 126 2.70 -7.83 6.05
CA GLY A 126 1.54 -7.14 6.61
C GLY A 126 1.43 -5.69 6.16
N ASN A 127 0.29 -5.11 6.50
CA ASN A 127 -0.11 -3.74 6.24
C ASN A 127 -0.76 -3.15 7.51
N GLU A 128 -0.05 -2.25 8.19
CA GLU A 128 -0.54 -1.46 9.33
C GLU A 128 -1.07 -2.27 10.54
N ASN A 129 -0.73 -3.56 10.60
CA ASN A 129 -1.23 -4.46 11.62
C ASN A 129 -0.69 -4.16 13.03
N THR A 130 0.19 -3.17 13.23
CA THR A 130 0.63 -2.73 14.56
C THR A 130 0.02 -1.40 14.99
N SER A 131 -0.78 -0.78 14.13
CA SER A 131 -1.42 0.49 14.41
C SER A 131 -2.65 0.31 15.31
N GLU A 132 -2.76 1.13 16.36
CA GLU A 132 -3.83 1.07 17.38
C GLU A 132 -5.24 1.24 16.78
N TRP A 133 -5.34 1.83 15.59
CA TRP A 133 -6.59 2.05 14.86
C TRP A 133 -6.95 0.90 13.89
N HIS A 134 -6.11 -0.13 13.75
CA HIS A 134 -6.34 -1.26 12.85
C HIS A 134 -7.12 -2.39 13.53
N HIS A 135 -8.07 -2.99 12.81
CA HIS A 135 -8.94 -4.06 13.34
C HIS A 135 -8.24 -5.43 13.37
N ASN A 136 -7.23 -5.64 12.52
CA ASN A 136 -6.36 -6.82 12.53
C ASN A 136 -5.06 -6.51 13.28
N LEU A 137 -5.16 -6.24 14.58
CA LEU A 137 -4.01 -5.87 15.41
C LEU A 137 -3.11 -7.08 15.70
N MET A 138 -1.80 -6.86 15.64
CA MET A 138 -0.75 -7.83 15.92
C MET A 138 0.38 -7.18 16.73
N PRO A 139 1.05 -7.92 17.64
CA PRO A 139 2.25 -7.44 18.30
C PRO A 139 3.41 -7.31 17.29
N ALA A 140 4.26 -6.30 17.48
CA ALA A 140 5.43 -6.07 16.63
C ALA A 140 6.39 -7.28 16.62
N GLU A 141 6.50 -8.00 17.74
CA GLU A 141 7.29 -9.23 17.85
C GLU A 141 6.76 -10.34 16.94
N ARG A 142 5.42 -10.48 16.83
CA ARG A 142 4.81 -11.49 15.94
C ARG A 142 5.00 -11.13 14.47
N ILE A 143 4.90 -9.85 14.12
CA ILE A 143 5.28 -9.39 12.79
C ILE A 143 6.75 -9.71 12.49
N ALA A 144 7.66 -9.49 13.45
CA ALA A 144 9.08 -9.85 13.27
C ALA A 144 9.27 -11.36 13.06
N GLU A 145 8.50 -12.21 13.74
CA GLU A 145 8.51 -13.66 13.52
C GLU A 145 8.01 -14.02 12.11
N HIS A 146 6.97 -13.37 11.60
CA HIS A 146 6.51 -13.55 10.21
C HIS A 146 7.61 -13.19 9.21
N VAL A 147 8.33 -12.09 9.44
CA VAL A 147 9.48 -11.69 8.61
C VAL A 147 10.55 -12.79 8.61
N LEU A 148 10.96 -13.27 9.78
CA LEU A 148 11.98 -14.31 9.90
C LEU A 148 11.54 -15.65 9.30
N TYR A 149 10.26 -15.98 9.38
CA TYR A 149 9.67 -17.16 8.73
C TYR A 149 9.76 -17.02 7.20
N LEU A 150 9.22 -15.94 6.65
CA LEU A 150 9.18 -15.74 5.19
C LEU A 150 10.58 -15.68 4.57
N LYS A 151 11.55 -15.04 5.24
CA LYS A 151 12.95 -14.96 4.78
C LYS A 151 13.63 -16.31 4.58
N LYS A 152 13.16 -17.38 5.24
CA LYS A 152 13.70 -18.74 5.03
C LYS A 152 13.24 -19.35 3.71
N MET A 153 12.18 -18.81 3.11
CA MET A 153 11.48 -19.41 1.97
C MET A 153 11.62 -18.61 0.68
N VAL A 154 12.04 -17.34 0.75
CA VAL A 154 12.15 -16.45 -0.41
C VAL A 154 13.57 -15.94 -0.62
N LYS A 155 13.89 -15.59 -1.87
CA LYS A 155 15.18 -14.97 -2.25
C LYS A 155 15.12 -13.45 -2.36
N VAL A 156 13.91 -12.89 -2.39
CA VAL A 156 13.67 -11.45 -2.51
C VAL A 156 13.63 -10.79 -1.13
N PRO A 157 13.96 -9.49 -1.02
CA PRO A 157 13.85 -8.73 0.22
C PRO A 157 12.46 -8.80 0.85
N VAL A 158 12.41 -8.89 2.18
CA VAL A 158 11.19 -8.95 2.99
C VAL A 158 11.05 -7.67 3.83
N THR A 159 9.85 -7.09 3.84
CA THR A 159 9.49 -5.91 4.63
C THR A 159 8.15 -6.06 5.38
N PHE A 160 7.76 -5.00 6.07
CA PHE A 160 6.44 -4.79 6.69
C PHE A 160 5.96 -3.38 6.35
N CYS A 161 4.74 -3.20 5.85
CA CYS A 161 4.23 -1.89 5.43
C CYS A 161 3.44 -1.26 6.57
N GLU A 162 3.85 -0.09 7.06
CA GLU A 162 3.28 0.50 8.29
C GLU A 162 3.47 2.02 8.33
N GLY A 163 2.65 2.74 9.08
CA GLY A 163 2.76 4.19 9.26
C GLY A 163 4.11 4.62 9.84
N ALA A 164 4.65 5.76 9.36
CA ALA A 164 5.91 6.32 9.85
C ALA A 164 5.91 6.52 11.38
N PHE A 165 4.77 6.90 11.95
CA PHE A 165 4.58 7.01 13.40
C PHE A 165 4.84 5.68 14.12
N ALA A 166 4.19 4.59 13.69
CA ALA A 166 4.35 3.27 14.30
C ALA A 166 5.77 2.74 14.14
N TRP A 167 6.40 3.02 12.99
CA TRP A 167 7.83 2.72 12.79
C TRP A 167 8.72 3.39 13.82
N ASN A 168 8.49 4.65 14.13
CA ASN A 168 9.32 5.40 15.08
C ASN A 168 8.93 5.17 16.55
N LYS A 169 7.71 4.72 16.83
CA LYS A 169 7.20 4.48 18.18
C LYS A 169 7.45 3.05 18.68
N HIS A 170 7.02 2.02 17.94
CA HIS A 170 6.90 0.66 18.49
C HIS A 170 7.28 -0.50 17.55
N CYS A 171 7.78 -0.24 16.33
CA CYS A 171 8.21 -1.31 15.41
C CYS A 171 9.70 -1.71 15.53
N GLN A 172 10.40 -1.41 16.62
CA GLN A 172 11.85 -1.66 16.72
C GLN A 172 12.20 -3.16 16.63
N ALA A 173 11.30 -4.06 17.06
CA ALA A 173 11.45 -5.50 16.87
C ALA A 173 11.43 -5.88 15.37
N VAL A 174 10.45 -5.35 14.63
CA VAL A 174 10.29 -5.58 13.18
C VAL A 174 11.47 -5.01 12.41
N ALA A 175 11.94 -3.81 12.76
CA ALA A 175 13.05 -3.12 12.10
C ALA A 175 14.35 -3.94 12.10
N LYS A 176 14.56 -4.77 13.12
CA LYS A 176 15.72 -5.67 13.20
C LYS A 176 15.62 -6.84 12.21
N ALA A 177 14.41 -7.31 11.90
CA ALA A 177 14.17 -8.48 11.07
C ALA A 177 14.10 -8.18 9.56
N VAL A 178 13.45 -7.07 9.18
CA VAL A 178 13.20 -6.69 7.78
C VAL A 178 14.48 -6.31 7.04
N ASP A 179 14.46 -6.41 5.71
CA ASP A 179 15.58 -6.02 4.86
C ASP A 179 15.65 -4.50 4.60
N PHE A 180 14.49 -3.83 4.58
CA PHE A 180 14.34 -2.39 4.46
C PHE A 180 13.10 -1.92 5.24
N ILE A 181 12.94 -0.62 5.42
CA ILE A 181 11.80 0.00 6.10
C ILE A 181 10.85 0.56 5.05
N SER A 182 9.56 0.22 5.17
CA SER A 182 8.50 0.72 4.29
C SER A 182 7.46 1.49 5.09
N ILE A 183 7.46 2.81 4.92
CA ILE A 183 6.60 3.73 5.67
C ILE A 183 5.37 4.15 4.88
N HIS A 184 4.27 4.43 5.59
CA HIS A 184 3.14 5.18 5.07
C HIS A 184 3.14 6.60 5.63
N SER A 185 2.69 7.56 4.83
CA SER A 185 2.51 8.95 5.25
C SER A 185 1.25 9.54 4.64
N TYR A 186 0.31 9.94 5.50
CA TYR A 186 -0.95 10.57 5.11
C TYR A 186 -1.23 11.82 5.95
N PRO A 187 -0.60 12.97 5.62
CA PRO A 187 -0.87 14.24 6.30
C PRO A 187 -2.35 14.63 6.28
N LEU A 188 -3.08 14.24 5.23
CA LEU A 188 -4.49 14.53 5.05
C LEU A 188 -5.38 13.88 6.13
N TRP A 189 -5.10 12.62 6.51
CA TRP A 189 -5.77 11.95 7.63
C TRP A 189 -5.50 12.63 8.97
N LEU A 190 -4.35 13.30 9.11
CA LEU A 190 -3.97 14.07 10.29
C LEU A 190 -4.49 15.52 10.26
N LYS A 191 -5.32 15.88 9.27
CA LYS A 191 -5.86 17.23 9.05
C LYS A 191 -4.77 18.31 8.93
N ILE A 192 -3.59 17.92 8.49
CA ILE A 192 -2.52 18.87 8.14
C ILE A 192 -2.95 19.59 6.86
N LYS A 193 -2.87 20.92 6.88
CA LYS A 193 -3.24 21.76 5.73
C LYS A 193 -2.36 21.46 4.52
N LEU A 194 -2.90 21.61 3.33
CA LEU A 194 -2.20 21.35 2.07
C LEU A 194 -0.83 22.04 1.95
N ASP A 195 -0.69 23.27 2.47
CA ASP A 195 0.57 24.03 2.43
C ASP A 195 1.69 23.41 3.28
N ASP A 196 1.34 22.68 4.34
CA ASP A 196 2.28 22.04 5.26
C ASP A 196 2.46 20.54 4.98
N ALA A 197 1.58 19.94 4.19
CA ALA A 197 1.52 18.49 3.98
C ALA A 197 2.83 17.89 3.42
N VAL A 198 3.44 18.53 2.42
CA VAL A 198 4.70 18.04 1.83
C VAL A 198 5.81 18.06 2.87
N LYS A 199 5.87 19.11 3.70
CA LYS A 199 6.85 19.22 4.78
C LYS A 199 6.65 18.10 5.81
N ALA A 200 5.40 17.79 6.17
CA ALA A 200 5.08 16.69 7.08
C ALA A 200 5.53 15.33 6.51
N THR A 201 5.24 15.03 5.25
CA THR A 201 5.70 13.78 4.60
C THR A 201 7.23 13.67 4.56
N ILE A 202 7.94 14.77 4.27
CA ILE A 202 9.40 14.79 4.29
C ILE A 202 9.94 14.61 5.73
N GLN A 203 9.24 15.14 6.73
CA GLN A 203 9.60 14.97 8.13
C GLN A 203 9.47 13.50 8.56
N ASP A 204 8.39 12.81 8.17
CA ASP A 204 8.22 11.38 8.42
C ASP A 204 9.42 10.57 7.90
N TYR A 205 9.89 10.88 6.70
CA TYR A 205 11.09 10.25 6.13
C TYR A 205 12.35 10.56 6.95
N ASN A 206 12.59 11.85 7.23
CA ASN A 206 13.80 12.31 7.92
C ASN A 206 13.91 11.74 9.35
N GLU A 207 12.79 11.65 10.06
CA GLU A 207 12.74 11.02 11.38
C GLU A 207 13.00 9.53 11.28
N THR A 208 12.42 8.85 10.30
CA THR A 208 12.61 7.41 10.11
C THR A 208 14.06 7.05 9.74
N ILE A 209 14.71 7.79 8.84
CA ILE A 209 16.13 7.53 8.51
C ILE A 209 17.06 7.84 9.70
N LYS A 210 16.68 8.79 10.56
CA LYS A 210 17.42 9.10 11.79
C LYS A 210 17.29 7.96 12.80
N THR A 211 16.10 7.38 12.93
CA THR A 211 15.85 6.21 13.80
C THR A 211 16.56 4.96 13.27
N TYR A 212 16.58 4.76 11.95
CA TYR A 212 17.09 3.55 11.30
C TYR A 212 18.20 3.83 10.26
N PRO A 213 19.35 4.40 10.66
CA PRO A 213 20.36 4.93 9.71
C PRO A 213 21.06 3.86 8.86
N LYS A 214 20.88 2.57 9.16
CA LYS A 214 21.47 1.44 8.42
C LYS A 214 20.48 0.73 7.50
N LYS A 215 19.23 1.18 7.46
CA LYS A 215 18.18 0.58 6.63
C LYS A 215 17.77 1.58 5.56
N GLN A 216 17.58 1.11 4.34
CA GLN A 216 16.91 1.92 3.33
C GLN A 216 15.46 2.15 3.78
N VAL A 217 14.97 3.37 3.59
CA VAL A 217 13.58 3.75 3.85
C VAL A 217 12.93 4.06 2.50
N ILE A 218 11.75 3.49 2.26
CA ILE A 218 10.90 3.81 1.11
C ILE A 218 9.49 4.13 1.60
N PHE A 219 8.69 4.82 0.78
CA PHE A 219 7.27 4.98 1.06
C PHE A 219 6.49 3.90 0.33
N THR A 220 5.76 3.05 1.04
CA THR A 220 4.87 2.07 0.41
C THR A 220 3.44 2.57 0.26
N GLU A 221 3.12 3.70 0.88
CA GLU A 221 1.90 4.45 0.67
C GLU A 221 2.13 5.94 0.97
N PHE A 222 1.60 6.78 0.08
CA PHE A 222 1.38 8.19 0.29
C PHE A 222 0.34 8.64 -0.72
N GLY A 223 -0.44 9.68 -0.44
CA GLY A 223 -1.46 10.11 -1.39
C GLY A 223 -2.20 11.36 -0.97
N TRP A 224 -3.16 11.77 -1.79
CA TRP A 224 -4.08 12.85 -1.48
C TRP A 224 -5.46 12.59 -2.11
N ALA A 225 -6.49 12.44 -1.27
CA ALA A 225 -7.84 12.17 -1.72
C ALA A 225 -8.49 13.40 -2.36
N THR A 226 -9.37 13.18 -3.33
CA THR A 226 -10.08 14.24 -4.06
C THR A 226 -11.49 14.50 -3.54
N SER A 227 -11.93 13.80 -2.50
CA SER A 227 -13.22 14.01 -1.84
C SER A 227 -13.18 13.55 -0.37
N SER A 228 -14.01 14.14 0.49
CA SER A 228 -14.21 13.71 1.88
C SER A 228 -15.50 14.31 2.47
N THR A 229 -16.04 13.70 3.52
CA THR A 229 -17.25 14.15 4.24
C THR A 229 -17.00 14.81 5.60
N GLY A 230 -15.75 14.96 6.03
CA GLY A 230 -15.40 15.67 7.28
C GLY A 230 -14.37 14.96 8.18
N GLN A 231 -14.02 13.72 7.84
CA GLN A 231 -12.90 13.00 8.45
C GLN A 231 -11.57 13.73 8.18
N MET A 232 -11.48 14.42 7.05
CA MET A 232 -10.36 15.24 6.60
C MET A 232 -10.80 16.71 6.40
N ASN A 233 -9.85 17.59 6.08
CA ASN A 233 -10.15 18.96 5.69
C ASN A 233 -10.83 18.97 4.31
N VAL A 234 -12.16 19.12 4.28
CA VAL A 234 -12.96 19.05 3.04
C VAL A 234 -12.52 20.08 1.99
N GLU A 235 -12.13 21.27 2.41
CA GLU A 235 -11.62 22.33 1.52
C GLU A 235 -10.34 21.92 0.78
N ASP A 236 -9.57 21.02 1.40
CA ASP A 236 -8.31 20.50 0.87
C ASP A 236 -8.50 19.19 0.09
N THR A 237 -9.71 18.60 0.05
CA THR A 237 -9.97 17.36 -0.72
C THR A 237 -10.60 17.69 -2.07
N ASN A 238 -9.75 17.89 -3.09
CA ASN A 238 -10.14 18.15 -4.47
C ASN A 238 -8.98 17.86 -5.45
N GLU A 239 -9.26 17.77 -6.75
CA GLU A 239 -8.24 17.46 -7.77
C GLU A 239 -7.10 18.50 -7.84
N LEU A 240 -7.36 19.79 -7.58
CA LEU A 240 -6.31 20.82 -7.58
C LEU A 240 -5.35 20.65 -6.39
N ALA A 241 -5.90 20.29 -5.23
CA ALA A 241 -5.11 19.98 -4.04
C ALA A 241 -4.25 18.73 -4.25
N GLN A 242 -4.83 17.66 -4.83
CA GLN A 242 -4.09 16.46 -5.21
C GLN A 242 -2.93 16.80 -6.17
N VAL A 243 -3.18 17.60 -7.22
CA VAL A 243 -2.12 18.07 -8.14
C VAL A 243 -1.00 18.79 -7.39
N LYS A 244 -1.35 19.73 -6.49
CA LYS A 244 -0.38 20.55 -5.76
C LYS A 244 0.49 19.71 -4.82
N TYR A 245 -0.10 18.77 -4.10
CA TYR A 245 0.64 17.87 -3.20
C TYR A 245 1.54 16.91 -4.00
N LEU A 246 0.96 16.18 -4.97
CA LEU A 246 1.67 15.15 -5.74
C LEU A 246 2.81 15.73 -6.57
N THR A 247 2.63 16.89 -7.20
CA THR A 247 3.70 17.53 -8.00
C THR A 247 4.92 17.87 -7.15
N GLN A 248 4.70 18.36 -5.92
CA GLN A 248 5.78 18.75 -5.02
C GLN A 248 6.50 17.54 -4.43
N ILE A 249 5.76 16.53 -3.97
CA ILE A 249 6.36 15.34 -3.38
C ILE A 249 7.03 14.45 -4.43
N ASP A 250 6.48 14.29 -5.65
CA ASP A 250 7.15 13.57 -6.75
C ASP A 250 8.48 14.24 -7.12
N LYS A 251 8.53 15.58 -7.13
CA LYS A 251 9.77 16.33 -7.37
C LYS A 251 10.79 16.08 -6.27
N TRP A 252 10.36 16.11 -5.00
CA TRP A 252 11.24 15.80 -3.87
C TRP A 252 11.77 14.36 -3.94
N ALA A 253 10.89 13.39 -4.19
CA ALA A 253 11.23 11.97 -4.31
C ALA A 253 12.29 11.74 -5.39
N LYS A 254 12.11 12.34 -6.57
CA LYS A 254 13.07 12.27 -7.68
C LYS A 254 14.42 12.89 -7.35
N ASN A 255 14.44 14.06 -6.72
CA ASN A 255 15.68 14.76 -6.38
C ASN A 255 16.50 14.04 -5.28
N ASN A 256 15.85 13.23 -4.45
CA ASN A 256 16.47 12.50 -3.35
C ASN A 256 16.56 10.99 -3.62
N GLU A 257 16.18 10.54 -4.81
CA GLU A 257 16.12 9.11 -5.21
C GLU A 257 15.35 8.22 -4.22
N VAL A 258 14.28 8.75 -3.62
CA VAL A 258 13.42 8.03 -2.68
C VAL A 258 12.28 7.35 -3.45
N THR A 259 12.22 6.02 -3.38
CA THR A 259 11.12 5.26 -3.98
C THR A 259 9.84 5.48 -3.19
N MET A 260 8.76 5.85 -3.88
CA MET A 260 7.47 6.09 -3.27
C MET A 260 6.35 5.44 -4.08
N PHE A 261 5.42 4.77 -3.38
CA PHE A 261 4.24 4.15 -3.96
C PHE A 261 3.01 5.02 -3.73
N LEU A 262 2.52 5.62 -4.80
CA LEU A 262 1.34 6.48 -4.76
C LEU A 262 0.09 5.65 -4.46
N PHE A 263 -0.69 6.09 -3.49
CA PHE A 263 -2.03 5.58 -3.19
C PHE A 263 -3.07 6.56 -3.77
N GLU A 264 -3.77 6.20 -4.85
CA GLU A 264 -3.68 4.92 -5.59
C GLU A 264 -3.93 5.06 -7.09
N ALA A 265 -3.83 3.96 -7.84
CA ALA A 265 -4.03 3.96 -9.30
C ALA A 265 -5.43 4.46 -9.67
N PHE A 266 -6.46 3.80 -9.19
CA PHE A 266 -7.85 4.02 -9.59
C PHE A 266 -8.71 4.26 -8.37
N ASP A 267 -9.72 5.12 -8.49
CA ASP A 267 -10.77 5.22 -7.47
C ASP A 267 -11.46 3.86 -7.30
N GLU A 268 -11.66 3.45 -6.05
CA GLU A 268 -12.20 2.15 -5.70
C GLU A 268 -13.53 2.27 -4.95
N PRO A 269 -14.68 2.06 -5.62
CA PRO A 269 -15.99 2.36 -5.05
C PRO A 269 -16.39 1.42 -3.91
N TRP A 270 -15.71 0.28 -3.75
CA TRP A 270 -15.99 -0.70 -2.70
C TRP A 270 -15.42 -0.33 -1.33
N LYS A 271 -14.48 0.62 -1.23
CA LYS A 271 -13.82 0.97 0.04
C LYS A 271 -14.69 1.84 0.94
N GLY A 272 -14.47 1.70 2.24
CA GLY A 272 -15.11 2.50 3.29
C GLY A 272 -16.63 2.28 3.36
N SER A 273 -17.40 3.35 3.56
CA SER A 273 -18.84 3.27 3.74
C SER A 273 -19.64 3.30 2.42
N ASN A 274 -20.97 3.15 2.52
CA ASN A 274 -21.88 3.33 1.39
C ASN A 274 -22.03 4.80 0.95
N ASN A 275 -21.38 5.75 1.64
CA ASN A 275 -21.44 7.16 1.26
C ASN A 275 -20.63 7.40 -0.03
N PRO A 276 -21.23 8.00 -1.08
CA PRO A 276 -20.51 8.33 -2.31
C PRO A 276 -19.30 9.24 -2.11
N LEU A 277 -19.28 10.05 -1.04
CA LEU A 277 -18.22 11.01 -0.72
C LEU A 277 -17.22 10.46 0.33
N GLU A 278 -17.29 9.16 0.63
CA GLU A 278 -16.32 8.49 1.51
C GLU A 278 -14.89 8.66 0.98
N PRO A 279 -13.96 9.30 1.73
CA PRO A 279 -12.61 9.59 1.23
C PRO A 279 -11.86 8.38 0.68
N GLU A 280 -12.08 7.19 1.24
CA GLU A 280 -11.44 5.95 0.78
C GLU A 280 -11.75 5.60 -0.68
N LYS A 281 -12.83 6.15 -1.27
CA LYS A 281 -13.19 5.92 -2.66
C LYS A 281 -12.50 6.86 -3.65
N HIS A 282 -11.74 7.87 -3.17
CA HIS A 282 -11.32 9.03 -3.97
C HIS A 282 -9.82 9.30 -3.96
N TRP A 283 -8.98 8.29 -3.66
CA TRP A 283 -7.52 8.40 -3.69
C TRP A 283 -6.91 8.25 -5.08
N GLY A 284 -7.66 7.70 -6.02
CA GLY A 284 -7.21 7.42 -7.37
C GLY A 284 -6.68 8.67 -8.08
N VAL A 285 -5.66 8.47 -8.91
CA VAL A 285 -5.22 9.44 -9.94
C VAL A 285 -5.90 9.22 -11.29
N TYR A 286 -6.67 8.14 -11.39
CA TYR A 286 -7.66 7.85 -12.41
C TYR A 286 -9.00 7.58 -11.73
N ASN A 287 -10.10 7.89 -12.40
CA ASN A 287 -11.45 7.59 -11.93
C ASN A 287 -11.76 6.09 -12.06
N VAL A 288 -12.92 5.67 -11.52
CA VAL A 288 -13.42 4.28 -11.60
C VAL A 288 -13.52 3.79 -13.06
N ASP A 289 -13.88 4.66 -14.00
CA ASP A 289 -13.98 4.38 -15.44
C ASP A 289 -12.64 4.47 -16.20
N ARG A 290 -11.54 4.65 -15.46
CA ARG A 290 -10.16 4.77 -15.94
C ARG A 290 -9.84 6.05 -16.70
N THR A 291 -10.76 7.02 -16.70
CA THR A 291 -10.45 8.36 -17.19
C THR A 291 -9.45 9.06 -16.24
N PRO A 292 -8.46 9.79 -16.75
CA PRO A 292 -7.45 10.43 -15.90
C PRO A 292 -8.03 11.61 -15.12
N LYS A 293 -7.64 11.73 -13.84
CA LYS A 293 -7.83 12.95 -13.06
C LYS A 293 -6.81 14.02 -13.45
N LEU A 294 -6.98 15.23 -12.91
CA LEU A 294 -6.25 16.44 -13.28
C LEU A 294 -4.73 16.26 -13.20
N TYR A 295 -4.25 15.51 -12.20
CA TYR A 295 -2.82 15.22 -12.03
C TYR A 295 -2.18 14.61 -13.28
N TYR A 296 -2.89 13.72 -13.97
CA TYR A 296 -2.41 13.09 -15.20
C TYR A 296 -2.91 13.77 -16.48
N ARG A 297 -4.08 14.42 -16.46
CA ARG A 297 -4.53 15.26 -17.59
C ARG A 297 -3.53 16.38 -17.91
N GLN A 298 -2.97 17.02 -16.88
CA GLN A 298 -2.02 18.13 -17.05
C GLN A 298 -0.62 17.68 -17.50
N LYS A 299 -0.24 16.42 -17.26
CA LYS A 299 1.06 15.87 -17.69
C LYS A 299 1.14 15.58 -19.19
N GLY A 300 0.11 15.90 -19.97
CA GLY A 300 0.16 15.87 -21.42
C GLY A 300 0.10 14.48 -22.02
N MET A 301 -0.68 13.57 -21.43
CA MET A 301 -0.99 12.27 -22.04
C MET A 301 -1.80 12.51 -23.33
N LYS A 302 -1.08 12.61 -24.44
CA LYS A 302 -1.58 12.39 -25.80
C LYS A 302 -1.32 10.93 -26.17
#